data_AF-A0A497JG63-F1
#
_entry.id   AF-A0A497JG63-F1
#
_cell.length_a   1.000
_cell.length_b   1.000
_cell.length_c   1.000
_cell.angle_alpha   90.00
_cell.angle_beta   90.00
_cell.angle_gamma   90.00
#
_symmetry.space_group_name_H-M   'P 1'
#
loop_
_entity.id
_entity.type
_entity.pdbx_description
1 polymer ?
#
loop_
_entity_poly.entity_id
_entity_poly.type
_entity_poly.pdbx_seq_one_letter_code
_entity_poly.pdbx_strand_id
1 'polypeptide(L)'
;MKKPKKMLCRQHQLRIAYELKDKEYFLRYAMPCLIAKVMAHKLSEKEYNSLIKQFREGKDFSQEQLWKLFEYAMRKLLVISIEKNKIQGGKAIIDKETIKEYFWFKHPQAVLFKNTFVELCLVLPAKVIQKRGKKYFVETPLGSREIYAWEDLGIGDFVTVHYNY
;
A
#
# COMPACT_ATOMS: atom_id res chain seq x y z
N MET A 1 -19.77 15.98 39.91
CA MET A 1 -19.55 15.16 38.70
C MET A 1 -18.92 16.02 37.60
N LYS A 2 -17.65 15.79 37.24
CA LYS A 2 -16.96 16.56 36.19
C LYS A 2 -17.43 16.03 34.82
N LYS A 3 -17.98 16.92 33.98
CA LYS A 3 -18.39 16.60 32.60
C LYS A 3 -17.18 16.06 31.81
N PRO A 4 -17.35 15.04 30.96
CA PRO A 4 -16.26 14.57 30.11
C PRO A 4 -15.84 15.70 29.17
N LYS A 5 -14.54 16.02 29.19
CA LYS A 5 -13.94 16.98 28.24
C LYS A 5 -14.19 16.44 26.83
N LYS A 6 -15.01 17.15 26.05
CA LYS A 6 -15.13 16.95 24.61
C LYS A 6 -13.71 16.92 24.02
N MET A 7 -13.29 15.76 23.48
CA MET A 7 -12.14 15.67 22.60
C MET A 7 -12.43 16.57 21.39
N LEU A 8 -11.89 17.79 21.44
CA LEU A 8 -11.92 18.72 20.34
C LEU A 8 -11.19 18.09 19.16
N CYS A 9 -11.96 17.63 18.19
CA CYS A 9 -11.54 17.38 16.82
C CYS A 9 -10.97 18.68 16.25
N ARG A 10 -9.64 18.86 16.31
CA ARG A 10 -8.93 19.90 15.56
C ARG A 10 -8.26 19.21 14.39
N GLN A 11 -8.69 19.59 13.18
CA GLN A 11 -8.11 19.22 11.87
C GLN A 11 -6.67 19.75 11.66
N HIS A 12 -5.87 19.93 12.72
CA HIS A 12 -4.47 20.30 12.63
C HIS A 12 -3.62 19.04 12.83
N GLN A 13 -2.94 18.63 11.76
CA GLN A 13 -1.70 17.86 11.74
C GLN A 13 -1.32 17.16 13.06
N LEU A 14 -2.10 16.15 13.47
CA LEU A 14 -1.57 15.13 14.36
C LEU A 14 -0.60 14.30 13.50
N ARG A 15 0.63 14.80 13.32
CA ARG A 15 1.78 13.94 13.02
C ARG A 15 1.99 13.12 14.29
N ILE A 16 1.13 12.13 14.50
CA ILE A 16 1.39 11.08 15.48
C ILE A 16 2.70 10.47 15.04
N ALA A 17 3.70 10.55 15.90
CA ALA A 17 4.98 9.91 15.64
C ALA A 17 4.69 8.44 15.36
N TYR A 18 5.25 7.92 14.28
CA TYR A 18 5.02 6.54 13.86
C TYR A 18 6.33 5.85 13.56
N GLU A 19 6.27 4.54 13.60
CA GLU A 19 7.37 3.68 13.19
C GLU A 19 6.83 2.64 12.22
N LEU A 20 7.34 2.66 10.99
CA LEU A 20 7.04 1.64 9.99
C LEU A 20 8.12 0.56 10.09
N LYS A 21 7.79 -0.55 10.76
CA LYS A 21 8.76 -1.64 11.03
C LYS A 21 9.12 -2.44 9.76
N ASP A 22 8.19 -2.55 8.82
CA ASP A 22 8.37 -3.35 7.61
C ASP A 22 8.17 -2.49 6.35
N LYS A 23 9.14 -1.62 6.08
CA LYS A 23 9.09 -0.63 4.99
C LYS A 23 9.05 -1.29 3.62
N GLU A 24 9.85 -2.33 3.40
CA GLU A 24 9.88 -3.04 2.13
C GLU A 24 8.54 -3.70 1.84
N TYR A 25 7.96 -4.40 2.83
CA TYR A 25 6.65 -5.02 2.68
C TYR A 25 5.55 -3.99 2.39
N PHE A 26 5.59 -2.84 3.06
CA PHE A 26 4.69 -1.72 2.74
C PHE A 26 4.86 -1.25 1.29
N LEU A 27 6.09 -1.05 0.82
CA LEU A 27 6.38 -0.55 -0.52
C LEU A 27 5.96 -1.53 -1.63
N ARG A 28 6.06 -2.85 -1.41
CA ARG A 28 5.55 -3.86 -2.36
C ARG A 28 4.07 -3.66 -2.67
N TYR A 29 3.26 -3.29 -1.68
CA TYR A 29 1.86 -2.93 -1.90
C TYR A 29 1.67 -1.48 -2.35
N ALA A 30 2.41 -0.53 -1.79
CA ALA A 30 2.13 0.89 -2.01
C ALA A 30 2.61 1.39 -3.38
N MET A 31 3.75 0.91 -3.89
CA MET A 31 4.36 1.42 -5.12
C MET A 31 3.45 1.30 -6.35
N PRO A 32 2.77 0.16 -6.61
CA PRO A 32 1.82 0.06 -7.73
C PRO A 32 0.68 1.08 -7.67
N CYS A 33 0.21 1.50 -6.48
CA CYS A 33 -0.84 2.53 -6.34
C CYS A 33 -0.45 3.89 -6.94
N LEU A 34 0.85 4.18 -7.15
CA LEU A 34 1.27 5.46 -7.72
C LEU A 34 0.79 5.63 -9.16
N ILE A 35 0.46 4.56 -9.89
CA ILE A 35 -0.11 4.66 -11.23
C ILE A 35 -1.43 5.46 -11.22
N ALA A 36 -2.24 5.32 -10.17
CA ALA A 36 -3.47 6.09 -10.03
C ALA A 36 -3.19 7.60 -9.89
N LYS A 37 -2.03 7.99 -9.34
CA LYS A 37 -1.58 9.39 -9.32
C LYS A 37 -1.12 9.88 -10.69
N VAL A 38 -0.53 9.00 -11.51
CA VAL A 38 -0.19 9.31 -12.90
C VAL A 38 -1.45 9.55 -13.71
N MET A 39 -2.44 8.65 -13.61
CA MET A 39 -3.74 8.79 -14.28
C MET A 39 -4.50 10.04 -13.84
N ALA A 40 -4.31 10.48 -12.61
CA ALA A 40 -4.88 11.72 -12.08
C ALA A 40 -4.03 12.99 -12.37
N HIS A 41 -2.97 12.90 -13.18
CA HIS A 41 -2.02 13.98 -13.49
C HIS A 41 -1.35 14.62 -12.27
N LYS A 42 -1.22 13.87 -11.16
CA LYS A 42 -0.55 14.31 -9.91
C LYS A 42 0.90 13.84 -9.81
N LEU A 43 1.33 13.00 -10.74
CA LEU A 43 2.68 12.46 -10.86
C LEU A 43 2.95 12.26 -12.35
N SER A 44 4.11 12.67 -12.86
CA SER A 44 4.45 12.36 -14.25
C SER A 44 4.85 10.89 -14.40
N GLU A 45 4.70 10.34 -15.61
CA GLU A 45 5.14 8.97 -15.91
C GLU A 45 6.66 8.80 -15.72
N LYS A 46 7.45 9.83 -16.04
CA LYS A 46 8.90 9.86 -15.81
C LYS A 46 9.25 9.74 -14.32
N GLU A 47 8.53 10.46 -13.45
CA GLU A 47 8.72 10.37 -12.01
C GLU A 47 8.29 9.01 -11.47
N TYR A 48 7.15 8.49 -11.92
CA TYR A 48 6.69 7.15 -11.57
C TYR A 48 7.72 6.08 -11.91
N ASN A 49 8.21 6.06 -13.16
CA ASN A 49 9.22 5.11 -13.61
C ASN A 49 10.53 5.24 -12.82
N SER A 50 10.93 6.48 -12.48
CA SER A 50 12.08 6.72 -11.60
C SER A 50 11.88 6.13 -10.21
N LEU A 51 10.71 6.34 -9.58
CA LEU A 51 10.41 5.79 -8.25
C LEU A 51 10.40 4.26 -8.27
N ILE A 52 9.74 3.64 -9.27
CA ILE A 52 9.74 2.17 -9.43
C ILE A 52 11.16 1.63 -9.61
N LYS A 53 12.00 2.30 -10.42
CA LYS A 53 13.40 1.92 -10.59
C LYS A 53 14.17 1.99 -9.26
N GLN A 54 14.04 3.09 -8.51
CA GLN A 54 14.70 3.27 -7.21
C GLN A 54 14.30 2.18 -6.22
N PHE A 55 13.01 1.81 -6.17
CA PHE A 55 12.53 0.72 -5.33
C PHE A 55 13.12 -0.64 -5.74
N ARG A 56 13.14 -0.95 -7.03
CA ARG A 56 13.74 -2.20 -7.56
C ARG A 56 15.25 -2.28 -7.29
N GLU A 57 15.94 -1.14 -7.25
CA GLU A 57 17.36 -1.04 -6.90
C GLU A 57 17.61 -1.11 -5.38
N GLY A 58 16.57 -1.29 -4.56
CA GLY A 58 16.69 -1.40 -3.11
C GLY A 58 17.04 -0.07 -2.43
N LYS A 59 16.80 1.08 -3.08
CA LYS A 59 17.06 2.37 -2.44
C LYS A 59 16.12 2.60 -1.26
N ASP A 60 16.66 3.16 -0.19
CA ASP A 60 15.86 3.51 0.97
C ASP A 60 15.03 4.79 0.72
N PHE A 61 13.81 4.78 1.26
CA PHE A 61 12.89 5.92 1.20
C PHE A 61 12.71 6.50 2.59
N SER A 62 12.99 7.78 2.78
CA SER A 62 12.82 8.44 4.07
C SER A 62 11.35 8.44 4.51
N GLN A 63 11.09 8.51 5.82
CA GLN A 63 9.72 8.59 6.35
C GLN A 63 8.93 9.77 5.76
N GLU A 64 9.61 10.90 5.50
CA GLU A 64 9.01 12.07 4.87
C GLU A 64 8.61 11.80 3.41
N GLN A 65 9.50 11.15 2.65
CA GLN A 65 9.20 10.73 1.27
C GLN A 65 8.01 9.79 1.23
N LEU A 66 7.98 8.77 2.11
CA LEU A 66 6.86 7.83 2.20
C LEU A 66 5.55 8.55 2.53
N TRP A 67 5.57 9.50 3.47
CA TRP A 67 4.39 10.28 3.81
C TRP A 67 3.89 11.10 2.62
N LYS A 68 4.79 11.80 1.90
CA LYS A 68 4.44 12.61 0.73
C LYS A 68 3.87 11.77 -0.41
N LEU A 69 4.48 10.61 -0.67
CA LEU A 69 4.06 9.71 -1.74
C LEU A 69 2.75 8.99 -1.39
N PHE A 70 2.55 8.58 -0.14
CA PHE A 70 1.50 7.65 0.27
C PHE A 70 0.63 8.17 1.42
N GLU A 71 0.42 9.48 1.51
CA GLU A 71 -0.26 10.13 2.63
C GLU A 71 -1.56 9.45 3.06
N TYR A 72 -2.43 9.11 2.10
CA TYR A 72 -3.71 8.46 2.40
C TYR A 72 -3.53 7.09 3.07
N ALA A 73 -2.66 6.26 2.52
CA ALA A 73 -2.35 4.94 3.09
C ALA A 73 -1.74 5.08 4.48
N MET A 74 -0.77 6.00 4.66
CA MET A 74 -0.12 6.25 5.95
C MET A 74 -1.11 6.72 7.02
N ARG A 75 -2.04 7.62 6.68
CA ARG A 75 -3.11 8.04 7.59
C ARG A 75 -4.01 6.88 8.01
N LYS A 76 -4.35 5.98 7.08
CA LYS A 76 -5.18 4.80 7.40
C LYS A 76 -4.44 3.77 8.25
N LEU A 77 -3.18 3.51 7.95
CA LEU A 77 -2.32 2.61 8.76
C LEU A 77 -2.15 3.14 10.19
N LEU A 78 -1.98 4.45 10.36
CA LEU A 78 -1.95 5.10 11.67
C LEU A 78 -3.24 4.86 12.45
N VAL A 79 -4.40 5.08 11.83
CA VAL A 79 -5.70 4.85 12.47
C VAL A 79 -5.83 3.39 12.92
N ILE A 80 -5.51 2.43 12.05
CA ILE A 80 -5.57 0.99 12.38
C ILE A 80 -4.65 0.68 13.57
N SER A 81 -3.43 1.22 13.56
CA SER A 81 -2.45 0.99 14.64
C SER A 81 -2.96 1.52 15.98
N ILE A 82 -3.60 2.69 15.98
CA ILE A 82 -4.16 3.31 17.19
C ILE A 82 -5.41 2.55 17.67
N GLU A 83 -6.31 2.17 16.76
CA GLU A 83 -7.50 1.37 17.07
C GLU A 83 -7.13 0.03 17.73
N LYS A 84 -6.00 -0.55 17.31
CA LYS A 84 -5.45 -1.80 17.87
C LYS A 84 -4.52 -1.60 19.06
N ASN A 85 -4.39 -0.38 19.58
CA ASN A 85 -3.50 -0.02 20.68
C ASN A 85 -2.03 -0.44 20.46
N LYS A 86 -1.57 -0.43 19.20
CA LYS A 86 -0.17 -0.72 18.82
C LYS A 86 0.69 0.52 19.03
N ILE A 87 0.90 0.92 20.28
CA ILE A 87 1.71 2.08 20.67
C ILE A 87 2.96 1.62 21.45
N GLN A 88 4.15 2.02 21.01
CA GLN A 88 5.42 1.73 21.69
C GLN A 88 6.26 3.01 21.76
N GLY A 89 6.72 3.37 22.97
CA GLY A 89 7.54 4.58 23.17
C GLY A 89 6.86 5.88 22.71
N GLY A 90 5.53 5.97 22.80
CA GLY A 90 4.76 7.12 22.33
C GLY A 90 4.57 7.18 20.80
N LYS A 91 4.96 6.14 20.07
CA LYS A 91 4.80 6.04 18.61
C LYS A 91 3.78 4.97 18.24
N ALA A 92 3.00 5.23 17.19
CA ALA A 92 2.17 4.21 16.57
C ALA A 92 3.03 3.25 15.74
N ILE A 93 2.88 1.95 15.97
CA ILE A 93 3.65 0.90 15.31
C ILE A 93 2.86 0.35 14.12
N ILE A 94 3.41 0.56 12.93
CA ILE A 94 2.91 0.01 11.68
C ILE A 94 3.78 -1.19 11.33
N ASP A 95 3.29 -2.37 11.67
CA ASP A 95 3.92 -3.66 11.37
C ASP A 95 3.25 -4.36 10.18
N LYS A 96 3.77 -5.53 9.83
CA LYS A 96 3.29 -6.36 8.72
C LYS A 96 1.79 -6.70 8.82
N GLU A 97 1.27 -6.92 10.02
CA GLU A 97 -0.14 -7.23 10.22
C GLU A 97 -1.02 -6.01 9.95
N THR A 98 -0.63 -4.84 10.44
CA THR A 98 -1.32 -3.57 10.16
C THR A 98 -1.34 -3.29 8.65
N ILE A 99 -0.22 -3.54 7.96
CA ILE A 99 -0.11 -3.38 6.50
C ILE A 99 -1.07 -4.33 5.78
N LYS A 100 -1.07 -5.63 6.13
CA LYS A 100 -2.01 -6.61 5.56
C LYS A 100 -3.46 -6.21 5.79
N GLU A 101 -3.79 -5.81 7.01
CA GLU A 101 -5.16 -5.44 7.36
C GLU A 101 -5.66 -4.28 6.49
N TYR A 102 -4.80 -3.29 6.28
CA TYR A 102 -5.11 -2.21 5.37
C TYR A 102 -5.27 -2.71 3.94
N PHE A 103 -4.24 -3.27 3.32
CA PHE A 103 -4.27 -3.54 1.88
C PHE A 103 -5.23 -4.66 1.47
N TRP A 104 -5.44 -5.67 2.31
CA TRP A 104 -6.27 -6.83 1.96
C TRP A 104 -7.74 -6.63 2.32
N PHE A 105 -8.06 -5.88 3.38
CA PHE A 105 -9.44 -5.77 3.88
C PHE A 105 -9.99 -4.35 3.85
N LYS A 106 -9.27 -3.35 4.40
CA LYS A 106 -9.79 -1.98 4.50
C LYS A 106 -9.61 -1.16 3.20
N HIS A 107 -8.59 -1.45 2.40
CA HIS A 107 -8.28 -0.74 1.16
C HIS A 107 -9.30 -1.04 0.06
N PRO A 108 -9.66 -2.32 -0.22
CA PRO A 108 -10.70 -2.61 -1.21
C PRO A 108 -12.02 -1.90 -0.87
N GLN A 109 -12.43 -1.93 0.41
CA GLN A 109 -13.60 -1.18 0.89
C GLN A 109 -13.47 0.32 0.59
N ALA A 110 -12.31 0.92 0.85
CA ALA A 110 -12.12 2.35 0.61
C ALA A 110 -12.09 2.75 -0.88
N VAL A 111 -11.55 1.88 -1.74
CA VAL A 111 -11.38 2.14 -3.18
C VAL A 111 -12.70 1.95 -3.94
N LEU A 112 -13.47 0.92 -3.60
CA LEU A 112 -14.73 0.57 -4.28
C LEU A 112 -15.77 1.72 -4.25
N PHE A 113 -15.76 2.57 -3.22
CA PHE A 113 -16.73 3.65 -3.06
C PHE A 113 -16.26 5.03 -3.53
N LYS A 114 -15.02 5.18 -4.04
CA LYS A 114 -14.43 6.53 -4.22
C LYS A 114 -13.62 6.76 -5.48
N ASN A 115 -13.20 5.74 -6.23
CA ASN A 115 -12.19 5.93 -7.26
C ASN A 115 -12.69 5.51 -8.64
N THR A 116 -12.42 6.33 -9.67
CA THR A 116 -12.70 6.00 -11.07
C THR A 116 -11.78 4.91 -11.62
N PHE A 117 -10.73 4.55 -10.88
CA PHE A 117 -9.69 3.59 -11.25
C PHE A 117 -9.58 2.43 -10.25
N VAL A 118 -10.72 1.89 -9.81
CA VAL A 118 -10.79 0.85 -8.77
C VAL A 118 -9.84 -0.32 -9.08
N GLU A 119 -9.87 -0.82 -10.31
CA GLU A 119 -9.10 -2.00 -10.74
C GLU A 119 -7.58 -1.82 -10.62
N LEU A 120 -7.09 -0.57 -10.72
CA LEU A 120 -5.67 -0.25 -10.57
C LEU A 120 -5.19 -0.33 -9.10
N CYS A 121 -6.12 -0.22 -8.16
CA CYS A 121 -5.85 -0.11 -6.73
C CYS A 121 -6.24 -1.39 -5.96
N LEU A 122 -6.90 -2.35 -6.60
CA LEU A 122 -7.25 -3.60 -5.94
C LEU A 122 -6.02 -4.50 -5.77
N VAL A 123 -5.90 -5.04 -4.55
CA VAL A 123 -4.96 -6.10 -4.22
C VAL A 123 -5.76 -7.41 -4.24
N LEU A 124 -5.41 -8.32 -5.13
CA LEU A 124 -6.16 -9.56 -5.35
C LEU A 124 -5.27 -10.77 -5.05
N PRO A 125 -5.81 -11.85 -4.47
CA PRO A 125 -5.12 -13.13 -4.49
C PRO A 125 -4.99 -13.63 -5.94
N ALA A 126 -3.90 -14.32 -6.24
CA ALA A 126 -3.67 -14.90 -7.55
C ALA A 126 -2.87 -16.19 -7.47
N LYS A 127 -3.04 -17.07 -8.46
CA LYS A 127 -2.22 -18.27 -8.65
C LYS A 127 -1.38 -18.13 -9.91
N VAL A 128 -0.09 -18.41 -9.84
CA VAL A 128 0.79 -18.41 -11.01
C VAL A 128 0.50 -19.65 -11.86
N ILE A 129 0.05 -19.44 -13.09
CA ILE A 129 -0.33 -20.51 -14.01
C ILE A 129 0.66 -20.68 -15.16
N GLN A 130 1.45 -19.64 -15.47
CA GLN A 130 2.51 -19.72 -16.47
C GLN A 130 3.65 -18.73 -16.19
N LYS A 131 4.86 -19.10 -16.59
CA LYS A 131 6.05 -18.24 -16.56
C LYS A 131 6.65 -18.13 -17.96
N ARG A 132 6.89 -16.90 -18.43
CA ARG A 132 7.51 -16.59 -19.73
C ARG A 132 8.60 -15.53 -19.54
N GLY A 133 9.83 -15.99 -19.31
CA GLY A 133 10.95 -15.09 -18.98
C GLY A 133 10.65 -14.31 -17.69
N LYS A 134 10.59 -12.97 -17.78
CA LYS A 134 10.30 -12.06 -16.64
C LYS A 134 8.81 -11.76 -16.43
N LYS A 135 7.94 -12.36 -17.25
CA LYS A 135 6.49 -12.17 -17.21
C LYS A 135 5.83 -13.42 -16.64
N TYR A 136 4.83 -13.21 -15.80
CA TYR A 136 4.04 -14.27 -15.20
C TYR A 136 2.59 -14.12 -15.65
N PHE A 137 1.96 -15.23 -15.99
CA PHE A 137 0.53 -15.28 -16.20
C PHE A 137 -0.11 -15.83 -14.94
N VAL A 138 -1.07 -15.11 -14.39
CA VAL A 138 -1.72 -15.44 -13.12
C VAL A 138 -3.22 -15.48 -13.28
N GLU A 139 -3.87 -16.37 -12.55
CA GLU A 139 -5.32 -16.43 -12.42
C GLU A 139 -5.74 -15.66 -11.17
N THR A 140 -6.68 -14.73 -11.32
CA THR A 140 -7.26 -13.93 -10.23
C THR A 140 -8.78 -14.12 -10.20
N PRO A 141 -9.48 -13.67 -9.14
CA PRO A 141 -10.95 -13.65 -9.12
C PRO A 141 -11.59 -12.85 -10.26
N LEU A 142 -10.85 -11.95 -10.91
CA LEU A 142 -11.33 -11.16 -12.05
C LEU A 142 -10.91 -11.74 -13.42
N GLY A 143 -10.32 -12.93 -13.43
CA GLY A 143 -9.80 -13.59 -14.62
C GLY A 143 -8.28 -13.64 -14.66
N SER A 144 -7.75 -14.15 -15.78
CA SER A 144 -6.32 -14.33 -15.99
C SER A 144 -5.66 -13.09 -16.61
N ARG A 145 -4.45 -12.75 -16.15
CA ARG A 145 -3.69 -11.61 -16.68
C ARG A 145 -2.18 -11.80 -16.57
N GLU A 146 -1.45 -10.99 -17.33
CA GLU A 146 0.01 -10.90 -17.25
C GLU A 146 0.45 -9.92 -16.14
N ILE A 147 1.45 -10.30 -15.36
CA ILE A 147 2.08 -9.48 -14.32
C ILE A 147 3.61 -9.56 -14.39
N TYR A 148 4.26 -8.64 -13.67
CA TYR A 148 5.68 -8.68 -13.35
C TYR A 148 5.87 -8.93 -11.86
N ALA A 149 6.74 -9.85 -11.46
CA ALA A 149 7.01 -10.06 -10.05
C ALA A 149 8.31 -9.38 -9.61
N TRP A 150 8.38 -8.99 -8.34
CA TRP A 150 9.61 -8.51 -7.71
C TRP A 150 10.56 -9.65 -7.31
N GLU A 151 10.02 -10.84 -7.14
CA GLU A 151 10.74 -12.06 -6.80
C GLU A 151 10.56 -13.08 -7.94
N ASP A 152 11.44 -14.08 -8.01
CA ASP A 152 11.26 -15.18 -8.95
C ASP A 152 10.13 -16.09 -8.46
N LEU A 153 9.08 -16.25 -9.26
CA LEU A 153 7.91 -17.08 -8.90
C LEU A 153 7.95 -18.43 -9.62
N GLY A 154 7.46 -19.45 -8.93
CA GLY A 154 7.16 -20.78 -9.47
C GLY A 154 5.75 -20.86 -10.03
N ILE A 155 5.55 -21.77 -11.00
CA ILE A 155 4.20 -22.14 -11.44
C ILE A 155 3.53 -22.90 -10.29
N GLY A 156 2.30 -22.50 -9.93
CA GLY A 156 1.55 -23.03 -8.80
C GLY A 156 1.57 -22.15 -7.55
N ASP A 157 2.49 -21.18 -7.48
CA ASP A 157 2.60 -20.27 -6.33
C ASP A 157 1.34 -19.42 -6.16
N PHE A 158 0.96 -19.20 -4.90
CA PHE A 158 -0.09 -18.26 -4.53
C PHE A 158 0.53 -16.92 -4.12
N VAL A 159 0.13 -15.86 -4.81
CA VAL A 159 0.66 -14.51 -4.63
C VAL A 159 -0.48 -13.51 -4.45
N THR A 160 -0.13 -12.29 -4.06
CA THR A 160 -1.05 -11.15 -4.11
C THR A 160 -0.61 -10.20 -5.20
N VAL A 161 -1.54 -9.82 -6.08
CA VAL A 161 -1.28 -8.95 -7.21
C VAL A 161 -1.94 -7.59 -7.03
N HIS A 162 -1.26 -6.55 -7.46
CA HIS A 162 -1.71 -5.17 -7.39
C HIS A 162 -1.31 -4.43 -8.65
N TYR A 163 -2.32 -3.97 -9.39
CA TYR A 163 -2.15 -3.51 -10.77
C TYR A 163 -1.51 -4.59 -11.65
N ASN A 164 -0.33 -4.38 -12.24
CA ASN A 164 0.38 -5.34 -13.08
C ASN A 164 1.59 -5.98 -12.38
N TYR A 165 1.60 -5.97 -11.05
CA TYR A 165 2.65 -6.57 -10.23
C TYR A 165 2.11 -7.57 -9.21
#